data_AF-A0A3N5NDS8-F1
#
_entry.id   AF-A0A3N5NDS8-F1
#
_cell.length_a   1.000
_cell.length_b   1.000
_cell.length_c   1.000
_cell.angle_alpha   90.00
_cell.angle_beta   90.00
_cell.angle_gamma   90.00
#
_symmetry.space_group_name_H-M   'P 1'
#
loop_
_entity.id
_entity.type
_entity.pdbx_description
1 polymer ?
#
loop_
_entity_poly.entity_id
_entity_poly.type
_entity_poly.pdbx_seq_one_letter_code
_entity_poly.pdbx_strand_id
1 'polypeptide(L)'
;MTRGPRPLMAQDESLPIAEKRGLVMRYQHRQGNICDFSIISPGLVSFVCAMRLIRLSSTPEDILHDFAHVIGQLRFIASSVAISRELWLRTSRGAWRFFRILGDGILELDKDGMPLANGTGPVKDTTIAASAGMVTKPGVALSTGQKNVTNRQDAAGKRTKPGKNSFPEPTGNPEKDPAPVFKPVENPVPESGTETAPTQSPAPDNDPSPATETQEAPPPGINLELIRRFMRWRKERKKGHGSG
;
A
#
# COMPACT_ATOMS: atom_id res chain seq x y z
N MET A 1 -9.94 1.19 -23.93
CA MET A 1 -9.30 0.11 -23.15
C MET A 1 -9.98 0.05 -21.79
N THR A 2 -10.93 -0.87 -21.62
CA THR A 2 -11.64 -1.06 -20.36
C THR A 2 -10.68 -1.74 -19.37
N ARG A 3 -10.24 -0.97 -18.37
CA ARG A 3 -9.56 -1.51 -17.18
C ARG A 3 -10.43 -2.65 -16.65
N GLY A 4 -9.83 -3.81 -16.36
CA GLY A 4 -10.54 -5.03 -15.99
C GLY A 4 -11.48 -4.87 -14.77
N PRO A 5 -12.18 -5.95 -14.37
CA PRO A 5 -13.18 -5.94 -13.31
C PRO A 5 -12.71 -5.21 -12.05
N ARG A 6 -13.65 -4.47 -11.42
CA ARG A 6 -13.38 -3.49 -10.36
C ARG A 6 -12.49 -4.06 -9.24
N PRO A 7 -11.50 -3.29 -8.74
CA PRO A 7 -10.61 -3.68 -7.65
C PRO A 7 -11.32 -4.05 -6.33
N LEU A 8 -12.62 -3.77 -6.21
CA LEU A 8 -13.42 -4.06 -5.01
C LEU A 8 -13.36 -5.53 -4.58
N MET A 9 -13.45 -6.48 -5.51
CA MET A 9 -13.37 -7.91 -5.13
C MET A 9 -11.99 -8.29 -4.59
N ALA A 10 -10.92 -7.75 -5.18
CA ALA A 10 -9.56 -8.00 -4.69
C ALA A 10 -9.38 -7.38 -3.30
N GLN A 11 -9.92 -6.18 -3.07
CA GLN A 11 -9.91 -5.56 -1.75
C GLN A 11 -10.60 -6.46 -0.73
N ASP A 12 -11.84 -6.89 -0.98
CA ASP A 12 -12.60 -7.69 -0.03
C ASP A 12 -11.93 -9.05 0.29
N GLU A 13 -11.39 -9.72 -0.74
CA GLU A 13 -10.65 -10.97 -0.58
C GLU A 13 -9.31 -10.81 0.17
N SER A 14 -8.72 -9.62 0.15
CA SER A 14 -7.43 -9.35 0.80
C SER A 14 -7.55 -9.12 2.32
N LEU A 15 -8.71 -8.66 2.78
CA LEU A 15 -8.97 -8.34 4.18
C LEU A 15 -8.68 -9.48 5.17
N PRO A 16 -9.12 -10.74 4.96
CA PRO A 16 -8.81 -11.82 5.89
C PRO A 16 -7.32 -12.17 5.95
N ILE A 17 -6.54 -11.83 4.92
CA ILE A 17 -5.08 -11.97 4.94
C ILE A 17 -4.45 -10.83 5.74
N ALA A 18 -4.94 -9.60 5.51
CA ALA A 18 -4.49 -8.42 6.21
C ALA A 18 -4.76 -8.47 7.72
N GLU A 19 -5.94 -8.95 8.13
CA GLU A 19 -6.35 -9.12 9.53
C GLU A 19 -5.47 -10.13 10.28
N LYS A 20 -4.91 -11.12 9.57
CA LYS A 20 -3.93 -12.06 10.15
C LYS A 20 -2.56 -11.42 10.41
N ARG A 21 -2.19 -10.39 9.63
CA ARG A 21 -0.92 -9.65 9.80
C ARG A 21 -0.98 -8.58 10.88
N GLY A 22 -2.17 -8.03 11.15
CA GLY A 22 -2.33 -6.98 12.15
C GLY A 22 -3.67 -6.26 12.06
N LEU A 23 -3.75 -5.10 12.72
CA LEU A 23 -4.96 -4.29 12.76
C LEU A 23 -5.16 -3.56 11.42
N VAL A 24 -6.31 -3.76 10.78
CA VAL A 24 -6.59 -3.20 9.44
C VAL A 24 -7.39 -1.91 9.54
N MET A 25 -6.87 -0.85 8.90
CA MET A 25 -7.55 0.43 8.72
C MET A 25 -7.96 0.59 7.26
N ARG A 26 -9.26 0.47 6.98
CA ARG A 26 -9.81 0.55 5.61
C ARG A 26 -9.98 2.02 5.18
N TYR A 27 -9.66 2.32 3.92
CA TYR A 27 -9.93 3.62 3.33
C TYR A 27 -11.17 3.56 2.43
N GLN A 28 -12.08 4.53 2.57
CA GLN A 28 -13.20 4.67 1.64
C GLN A 28 -12.67 4.93 0.24
N HIS A 29 -13.01 4.09 -0.73
CA HIS A 29 -12.58 4.24 -2.11
C HIS A 29 -13.05 5.60 -2.67
N ARG A 30 -12.09 6.52 -2.84
CA ARG A 30 -12.30 7.82 -3.48
C ARG A 30 -11.25 8.03 -4.54
N GLN A 31 -11.60 8.78 -5.58
CA GLN A 31 -10.66 9.17 -6.61
C GLN A 31 -9.48 9.90 -5.97
N GLY A 32 -8.25 9.43 -6.23
CA GLY A 32 -7.03 9.98 -5.64
C GLY A 32 -6.53 9.26 -4.38
N ASN A 33 -7.23 8.22 -3.88
CA ASN A 33 -6.65 7.37 -2.86
C ASN A 33 -5.42 6.63 -3.40
N ILE A 34 -4.33 6.69 -2.61
CA ILE A 34 -3.04 6.08 -2.96
C ILE A 34 -3.01 4.58 -2.61
N CYS A 35 -3.79 4.17 -1.61
CA CYS A 35 -3.85 2.81 -1.09
C CYS A 35 -5.28 2.48 -0.66
N ASP A 36 -5.59 1.19 -0.56
CA ASP A 36 -6.93 0.68 -0.26
C ASP A 36 -7.14 0.54 1.26
N PHE A 37 -6.10 0.11 1.97
CA PHE A 37 -6.08 -0.01 3.42
C PHE A 37 -4.64 0.05 3.95
N SER A 38 -4.50 0.15 5.27
CA SER A 38 -3.22 -0.04 5.95
C SER A 38 -3.31 -1.10 7.05
N ILE A 39 -2.22 -1.82 7.25
CA ILE A 39 -2.06 -2.83 8.31
C ILE A 39 -1.11 -2.26 9.35
N ILE A 40 -1.55 -2.26 10.61
CA ILE A 40 -0.75 -1.83 11.75
C ILE A 40 -0.29 -3.07 12.49
N SER A 41 1.02 -3.30 12.48
CA SER A 41 1.70 -4.37 13.20
C SER A 41 2.73 -3.74 14.16
N PRO A 42 3.21 -4.47 15.19
CA PRO A 42 4.22 -3.93 16.10
C PRO A 42 5.46 -3.46 15.34
N GLY A 43 5.76 -2.16 15.44
CA GLY A 43 6.92 -1.53 14.78
C GLY A 43 6.79 -1.27 13.28
N LEU A 44 5.66 -1.62 12.63
CA LEU A 44 5.49 -1.48 11.18
C LEU A 44 4.07 -1.08 10.79
N VAL A 45 3.96 -0.12 9.87
CA VAL A 45 2.71 0.22 9.18
C VAL A 45 2.85 -0.08 7.70
N SER A 46 2.08 -1.04 7.20
CA SER A 46 2.04 -1.40 5.78
C SER A 46 0.90 -0.68 5.08
N PHE A 47 1.20 0.15 4.09
CA PHE A 47 0.20 0.74 3.20
C PHE A 47 0.02 -0.15 1.97
N VAL A 48 -1.20 -0.65 1.76
CA VAL A 48 -1.48 -1.73 0.81
C VAL A 48 -2.37 -1.23 -0.31
N CYS A 49 -1.98 -1.52 -1.55
CA CYS A 49 -2.89 -1.48 -2.70
C CYS A 49 -3.12 -2.90 -3.22
N ALA A 50 -4.38 -3.33 -3.25
CA ALA A 50 -4.81 -4.65 -3.69
C ALA A 50 -5.37 -4.58 -5.12
N MET A 51 -4.78 -5.34 -6.03
CA MET A 51 -5.16 -5.33 -7.44
C MET A 51 -5.28 -6.73 -8.00
N ARG A 52 -6.02 -6.86 -9.11
CA ARG A 52 -6.10 -8.11 -9.88
C ARG A 52 -5.01 -8.13 -10.94
N LEU A 53 -4.27 -9.22 -10.98
CA LEU A 53 -3.27 -9.51 -12.01
C LEU A 53 -3.93 -10.28 -13.16
N ILE A 54 -3.81 -9.73 -14.38
CA ILE A 54 -4.39 -10.31 -15.59
C ILE A 54 -3.52 -11.45 -16.13
N ARG A 55 -2.19 -11.32 -16.05
CA ARG A 55 -1.22 -12.29 -16.58
C ARG A 55 -0.63 -13.16 -15.46
N LEU A 56 -0.74 -14.48 -15.57
CA LEU A 56 -0.33 -15.42 -14.52
C LEU A 56 1.20 -15.51 -14.34
N SER A 57 1.95 -15.37 -15.43
CA SER A 57 3.39 -15.59 -15.50
C SER A 57 4.16 -14.30 -15.70
N SER A 58 3.96 -13.33 -14.80
CA SER A 58 4.69 -12.06 -14.83
C SER A 58 5.94 -12.13 -13.96
N THR A 59 7.09 -11.78 -14.52
CA THR A 59 8.33 -11.55 -13.75
C THR A 59 8.20 -10.28 -12.92
N PRO A 60 9.09 -10.04 -11.92
CA PRO A 60 9.10 -8.77 -11.19
C PRO A 60 9.24 -7.55 -12.12
N GLU A 61 9.97 -7.67 -13.22
CA GLU A 61 10.15 -6.60 -14.23
C GLU A 61 8.84 -6.32 -14.97
N ASP A 62 8.11 -7.35 -15.37
CA ASP A 62 6.78 -7.20 -15.98
C ASP A 62 5.82 -6.51 -15.01
N ILE A 63 5.89 -6.84 -13.72
CA ILE A 63 5.05 -6.22 -12.69
C ILE A 63 5.40 -4.75 -12.50
N LEU A 64 6.70 -4.41 -12.46
CA LEU A 64 7.17 -3.03 -12.41
C LEU A 64 6.61 -2.21 -13.59
N HIS A 65 6.61 -2.79 -14.78
CA HIS A 65 6.10 -2.15 -15.98
C HIS A 65 4.57 -2.02 -15.97
N ASP A 66 3.84 -3.12 -15.78
CA ASP A 66 2.38 -3.17 -15.88
C ASP A 66 1.69 -2.36 -14.78
N PHE A 67 2.32 -2.24 -13.60
CA PHE A 67 1.80 -1.51 -12.45
C PHE A 67 2.58 -0.23 -12.15
N ALA A 68 3.38 0.28 -13.09
CA ALA A 68 4.25 1.46 -12.91
C ALA A 68 3.50 2.67 -12.32
N HIS A 69 2.27 2.92 -12.79
CA HIS A 69 1.43 4.01 -12.28
C HIS A 69 1.08 3.85 -10.79
N VAL A 70 0.68 2.65 -10.37
CA VAL A 70 0.27 2.37 -8.97
C VAL A 70 1.48 2.32 -8.05
N ILE A 71 2.59 1.77 -8.52
CA ILE A 71 3.87 1.80 -7.83
C ILE A 71 4.34 3.24 -7.63
N GLY A 72 4.21 4.09 -8.66
CA GLY A 72 4.46 5.53 -8.57
C GLY A 72 3.59 6.21 -7.52
N GLN A 73 2.29 5.85 -7.45
CA GLN A 73 1.40 6.35 -6.41
C GLN A 73 1.86 5.95 -5.00
N LEU A 74 2.14 4.66 -4.78
CA LEU A 74 2.62 4.16 -3.49
C LEU A 74 3.95 4.81 -3.09
N ARG A 75 4.83 5.14 -4.05
CA ARG A 75 6.09 5.84 -3.79
C ARG A 75 5.93 7.26 -3.24
N PHE A 76 4.76 7.90 -3.37
CA PHE A 76 4.48 9.18 -2.69
C PHE A 76 4.33 9.02 -1.18
N ILE A 77 4.11 7.80 -0.68
CA ILE A 77 4.13 7.52 0.76
C ILE A 77 5.58 7.54 1.23
N ALA A 78 5.82 8.23 2.35
CA ALA A 78 7.15 8.35 2.94
C ALA A 78 7.80 6.99 3.18
N SER A 79 9.07 6.87 2.82
CA SER A 79 9.86 5.66 3.06
C SER A 79 10.50 5.75 4.45
N SER A 80 10.27 4.76 5.30
CA SER A 80 10.94 4.65 6.60
C SER A 80 11.00 3.19 7.05
N VAL A 81 11.85 2.86 8.03
CA VAL A 81 11.92 1.50 8.60
C VAL A 81 10.59 1.06 9.21
N ALA A 82 9.78 2.00 9.71
CA ALA A 82 8.47 1.75 10.28
C ALA A 82 7.32 1.80 9.26
N ILE A 83 7.61 2.05 7.97
CA ILE A 83 6.60 2.16 6.91
C ILE A 83 6.95 1.23 5.76
N SER A 84 6.08 0.25 5.51
CA SER A 84 6.12 -0.61 4.33
C SER A 84 5.11 -0.12 3.30
N ARG A 85 5.49 -0.15 2.03
CA ARG A 85 4.61 0.15 0.88
C ARG A 85 4.41 -1.15 0.15
N GLU A 86 3.18 -1.62 0.03
CA GLU A 86 2.90 -2.96 -0.48
C GLU A 86 1.91 -2.96 -1.63
N LEU A 87 2.23 -3.72 -2.66
CA LEU A 87 1.36 -4.04 -3.78
C LEU A 87 0.96 -5.51 -3.67
N TRP A 88 -0.33 -5.77 -3.54
CA TRP A 88 -0.88 -7.11 -3.40
C TRP A 88 -1.60 -7.48 -4.69
N LEU A 89 -1.13 -8.54 -5.34
CA LEU A 89 -1.61 -8.95 -6.65
C LEU A 89 -2.36 -10.28 -6.56
N ARG A 90 -3.63 -10.23 -6.92
CA ARG A 90 -4.50 -11.39 -7.00
C ARG A 90 -4.46 -11.98 -8.40
N THR A 91 -3.89 -13.16 -8.53
CA THR A 91 -3.89 -13.91 -9.80
C THR A 91 -5.30 -14.29 -10.22
N SER A 92 -5.53 -14.57 -11.50
CA SER A 92 -6.82 -15.08 -11.99
C SER A 92 -7.23 -16.43 -11.38
N ARG A 93 -6.26 -17.21 -10.86
CA ARG A 93 -6.48 -18.58 -10.35
C ARG A 93 -6.90 -18.71 -8.90
N GLY A 94 -6.63 -17.73 -8.05
CA GLY A 94 -6.83 -17.92 -6.60
C GLY A 94 -5.74 -17.29 -5.76
N ALA A 95 -4.51 -17.32 -6.29
CA ALA A 95 -3.33 -17.05 -5.51
C ALA A 95 -3.05 -15.55 -5.37
N TRP A 96 -2.48 -15.21 -4.22
CA TRP A 96 -1.95 -13.87 -3.91
C TRP A 96 -0.44 -13.86 -4.05
N ARG A 97 0.08 -12.76 -4.60
CA ARG A 97 1.50 -12.40 -4.59
C ARG A 97 1.66 -11.06 -3.91
N PHE A 98 2.64 -10.92 -3.05
CA PHE A 98 2.84 -9.74 -2.23
C PHE A 98 4.16 -9.11 -2.61
N PHE A 99 4.18 -7.79 -2.81
CA PHE A 99 5.40 -7.08 -3.18
C PHE A 99 5.59 -5.86 -2.30
N ARG A 100 6.78 -5.71 -1.70
CA ARG A 100 7.23 -4.49 -1.05
C ARG A 100 7.86 -3.56 -2.08
N ILE A 101 7.44 -2.31 -2.10
CA ILE A 101 7.98 -1.28 -2.97
C ILE A 101 9.22 -0.65 -2.32
N LEU A 102 10.36 -0.85 -2.96
CA LEU A 102 11.64 -0.23 -2.62
C LEU A 102 11.82 1.09 -3.39
N GLY A 103 12.92 1.79 -3.13
CA GLY A 103 13.23 3.06 -3.80
C GLY A 103 13.35 2.89 -5.31
N ASP A 104 14.11 1.89 -5.76
CA ASP A 104 14.42 1.58 -7.14
C ASP A 104 13.66 0.36 -7.67
N GLY A 105 13.34 -0.62 -6.84
CA GLY A 105 12.71 -1.88 -7.26
C GLY A 105 11.49 -2.31 -6.46
N ILE A 106 11.19 -3.61 -6.57
CA ILE A 106 10.20 -4.33 -5.76
C ILE A 106 10.83 -5.61 -5.19
N LEU A 107 10.37 -6.02 -4.03
CA LEU A 107 10.80 -7.23 -3.33
C LEU A 107 9.58 -8.10 -3.05
N GLU A 108 9.60 -9.38 -3.44
CA GLU A 108 8.49 -10.28 -3.17
C GLU A 108 8.44 -10.66 -1.68
N LEU A 109 7.24 -10.64 -1.11
CA LEU A 109 6.96 -11.01 0.27
C LEU A 109 6.12 -12.29 0.31
N ASP A 110 6.23 -13.03 1.39
CA ASP A 110 5.31 -14.11 1.71
C ASP A 110 3.97 -13.58 2.24
N LYS A 111 3.10 -14.50 2.66
CA LYS A 111 1.78 -14.20 3.23
C LYS A 111 1.83 -13.52 4.60
N ASP A 112 2.96 -13.60 5.30
CA ASP A 112 3.17 -13.06 6.64
C ASP A 112 3.88 -11.69 6.59
N GLY A 113 4.31 -11.26 5.40
CA GLY A 113 4.96 -9.98 5.15
C GLY A 113 6.49 -10.03 5.23
N MET A 114 7.05 -11.23 5.31
CA MET A 114 8.49 -11.46 5.32
C MET A 114 9.03 -11.53 3.89
N PRO A 115 10.24 -11.03 3.62
CA PRO A 115 10.87 -11.20 2.32
C PRO A 115 10.97 -12.68 1.95
N LEU A 116 10.48 -13.06 0.78
CA LEU A 116 10.76 -14.37 0.23
C LEU A 116 12.25 -14.43 -0.09
N ALA A 117 12.94 -15.43 0.44
CA ALA A 117 14.38 -15.65 0.24
C ALA A 117 14.72 -16.08 -1.19
N ASN A 118 13.87 -15.76 -2.18
CA ASN A 118 13.99 -16.16 -3.57
C ASN A 118 15.34 -15.68 -4.08
N GLY A 119 16.27 -16.62 -4.13
CA GLY A 119 17.69 -16.37 -4.26
C GLY A 119 18.05 -15.72 -5.59
N THR A 120 19.29 -15.23 -5.61
CA THR A 120 20.05 -14.83 -6.80
C THR A 120 19.73 -13.45 -7.38
N GLY A 121 20.02 -12.44 -6.58
CA GLY A 121 20.57 -11.18 -7.09
C GLY A 121 21.38 -10.53 -5.99
N PRO A 122 22.68 -10.20 -6.19
CA PRO A 122 23.41 -9.40 -5.22
C PRO A 122 22.72 -8.04 -5.17
N VAL A 123 21.88 -7.85 -4.15
CA VAL A 123 21.47 -6.53 -3.72
C VAL A 123 22.77 -5.82 -3.42
N LYS A 124 23.15 -4.83 -4.24
CA LYS A 124 24.23 -3.91 -3.88
C LYS A 124 23.76 -3.24 -2.61
N ASP A 125 24.31 -3.69 -1.49
CA ASP A 125 23.97 -3.24 -0.15
C ASP A 125 23.88 -1.72 -0.13
N THR A 126 22.65 -1.21 -0.16
CA THR A 126 22.39 0.12 0.37
C THR A 126 22.38 -0.09 1.88
N THR A 127 23.58 -0.13 2.44
CA THR A 127 23.86 -0.19 3.87
C THR A 127 23.15 0.97 4.56
N ILE A 128 21.95 0.72 5.08
CA ILE A 128 21.39 1.55 6.13
C ILE A 128 22.12 1.11 7.39
N ALA A 129 23.26 1.77 7.64
CA ALA A 129 24.03 1.60 8.86
C ALA A 129 23.14 1.93 10.06
N ALA A 130 22.70 0.89 10.77
CA ALA A 130 22.32 1.02 12.17
C ALA A 130 23.60 1.40 12.93
N SER A 131 23.71 2.68 13.28
CA SER A 131 24.75 3.19 14.16
C SER A 131 24.54 2.65 15.58
N ALA A 132 25.12 1.48 15.86
CA ALA A 132 25.49 1.07 17.21
C ALA A 132 27.01 1.00 17.23
N GLY A 133 27.62 1.96 17.93
CA GLY A 133 29.05 2.09 18.01
C GLY A 133 29.71 0.88 18.64
N MET A 134 30.77 0.39 18.00
CA MET A 134 31.88 -0.19 18.73
C MET A 134 33.14 -0.11 17.87
N VAL A 135 34.07 0.70 18.35
CA VAL A 135 35.43 0.89 17.86
C VAL A 135 36.21 -0.42 18.07
N THR A 136 36.77 -0.99 17.00
CA THR A 136 38.05 -1.72 17.06
C THR A 136 38.75 -1.73 15.70
N LYS A 137 40.08 -1.73 15.77
CA LYS A 137 41.13 -1.32 14.83
C LYS A 137 41.23 -2.07 13.49
N PRO A 138 41.99 -1.51 12.51
CA PRO A 138 42.23 -2.10 11.20
C PRO A 138 43.38 -3.12 11.21
N GLY A 139 43.26 -4.17 10.41
CA GLY A 139 44.28 -5.18 10.13
C GLY A 139 44.31 -5.50 8.63
N VAL A 140 45.50 -5.40 8.07
CA VAL A 140 45.91 -5.44 6.66
C VAL A 140 45.91 -6.86 6.07
N ALA A 141 45.49 -7.03 4.81
CA ALA A 141 46.13 -7.86 3.75
C ALA A 141 45.24 -7.87 2.49
N LEU A 142 45.67 -7.27 1.36
CA LEU A 142 46.39 -7.89 0.24
C LEU A 142 45.77 -9.18 -0.33
N SER A 143 45.38 -9.13 -1.62
CA SER A 143 45.51 -10.20 -2.64
C SER A 143 44.35 -10.11 -3.65
N THR A 144 44.51 -9.64 -4.88
CA THR A 144 45.06 -10.30 -6.10
C THR A 144 43.94 -10.55 -7.10
N GLY A 145 44.02 -9.80 -8.21
CA GLY A 145 43.66 -10.16 -9.58
C GLY A 145 42.53 -11.13 -9.87
N GLN A 146 41.49 -10.63 -10.55
CA GLN A 146 40.80 -11.41 -11.56
C GLN A 146 40.47 -10.55 -12.78
N LYS A 147 41.21 -10.82 -13.86
CA LYS A 147 40.91 -10.39 -15.24
C LYS A 147 39.66 -11.14 -15.67
N ASN A 148 38.63 -10.44 -16.15
CA ASN A 148 37.55 -11.08 -16.90
C ASN A 148 37.49 -10.54 -18.33
N VAL A 149 37.50 -11.52 -19.21
CA VAL A 149 37.68 -11.49 -20.64
C VAL A 149 36.41 -10.94 -21.30
N THR A 150 36.60 -9.93 -22.14
CA THR A 150 35.60 -9.39 -23.04
C THR A 150 35.30 -10.43 -24.13
N ASN A 151 34.12 -11.03 -24.11
CA ASN A 151 33.62 -11.85 -25.20
C ASN A 151 32.47 -11.10 -25.88
N ARG A 152 32.72 -10.55 -27.07
CA ARG A 152 31.75 -9.80 -27.86
C ARG A 152 31.85 -10.30 -29.30
N GLN A 153 31.06 -11.32 -29.62
CA GLN A 153 30.79 -11.74 -30.99
C GLN A 153 29.29 -11.58 -31.26
N ASP A 154 29.02 -10.81 -32.31
CA ASP A 154 28.13 -11.10 -33.42
C ASP A 154 26.66 -11.46 -33.14
N ALA A 155 25.76 -10.59 -33.61
CA ALA A 155 24.64 -11.00 -34.45
C ALA A 155 23.96 -9.78 -35.09
N ALA A 156 24.33 -9.50 -36.34
CA ALA A 156 23.54 -8.69 -37.25
C ALA A 156 22.24 -9.44 -37.60
N GLY A 157 21.09 -8.92 -37.17
CA GLY A 157 19.79 -9.56 -37.36
C GLY A 157 18.71 -8.59 -37.86
N LYS A 158 18.57 -8.53 -39.18
CA LYS A 158 17.35 -8.27 -39.99
C LYS A 158 16.36 -7.20 -39.50
N ARG A 159 16.42 -6.03 -40.17
CA ARG A 159 15.30 -5.10 -40.35
C ARG A 159 14.12 -5.81 -41.03
N THR A 160 12.97 -5.86 -40.38
CA THR A 160 11.67 -6.10 -41.01
C THR A 160 10.90 -4.79 -41.14
N LYS A 161 10.22 -4.63 -42.29
CA LYS A 161 9.52 -3.42 -42.74
C LYS A 161 8.24 -3.18 -41.91
N PRO A 162 7.83 -1.92 -41.64
CA PRO A 162 6.53 -1.61 -41.06
C PRO A 162 5.43 -1.75 -42.11
N GLY A 163 4.50 -2.68 -41.90
CA GLY A 163 3.25 -2.80 -42.65
C GLY A 163 2.27 -1.70 -42.23
N LYS A 164 1.79 -0.93 -43.23
CA LYS A 164 0.70 0.05 -43.09
C LYS A 164 -0.61 -0.71 -42.80
N ASN A 165 -1.09 -0.65 -41.56
CA ASN A 165 -2.46 -1.01 -41.25
C ASN A 165 -3.33 0.25 -41.30
N SER A 166 -4.05 0.40 -42.41
CA SER A 166 -5.17 1.32 -42.57
C SER A 166 -6.32 0.87 -41.67
N PHE A 167 -6.60 1.65 -40.62
CA PHE A 167 -7.82 1.52 -39.83
C PHE A 167 -8.96 2.29 -40.53
N PRO A 168 -10.16 1.71 -40.68
CA PRO A 168 -11.33 2.47 -41.10
C PRO A 168 -11.82 3.40 -39.98
N GLU A 169 -12.11 4.65 -40.33
CA GLU A 169 -12.81 5.61 -39.48
C GLU A 169 -14.22 5.11 -39.14
N PRO A 170 -14.64 5.13 -37.86
CA PRO A 170 -16.03 4.94 -37.50
C PRO A 170 -16.79 6.27 -37.60
N THR A 171 -17.50 6.46 -38.71
CA THR A 171 -18.55 7.47 -38.87
C THR A 171 -19.82 7.02 -38.16
N GLY A 172 -19.86 7.18 -36.84
CA GLY A 172 -21.06 6.94 -36.03
C GLY A 172 -21.51 8.24 -35.36
N ASN A 173 -22.58 8.85 -35.88
CA ASN A 173 -23.24 9.98 -35.24
C ASN A 173 -23.75 9.60 -33.84
N PRO A 174 -23.50 10.40 -32.79
CA PRO A 174 -24.09 10.16 -31.49
C PRO A 174 -25.59 10.45 -31.53
N GLU A 175 -26.37 9.39 -31.50
CA GLU A 175 -27.81 9.43 -31.25
C GLU A 175 -28.05 10.04 -29.87
N LYS A 176 -28.88 11.09 -29.88
CA LYS A 176 -29.08 12.01 -28.77
C LYS A 176 -30.15 11.42 -27.85
N ASP A 177 -29.73 10.55 -26.93
CA ASP A 177 -30.63 10.03 -25.91
C ASP A 177 -31.12 11.17 -24.99
N PRO A 178 -32.44 11.32 -24.78
CA PRO A 178 -32.98 12.34 -23.89
C PRO A 178 -32.62 12.04 -22.43
N ALA A 179 -32.19 13.08 -21.72
CA ALA A 179 -31.76 12.99 -20.34
C ALA A 179 -32.84 12.37 -19.42
N PRO A 180 -32.45 11.53 -18.45
CA PRO A 180 -33.38 10.98 -17.47
C PRO A 180 -33.92 12.09 -16.56
N VAL A 181 -35.24 12.25 -16.56
CA VAL A 181 -35.98 13.10 -15.62
C VAL A 181 -35.90 12.47 -14.23
N PHE A 182 -35.04 13.01 -13.38
CA PHE A 182 -34.99 12.65 -11.96
C PHE A 182 -36.18 13.29 -11.24
N LYS A 183 -37.09 12.46 -10.72
CA LYS A 183 -38.12 12.92 -9.78
C LYS A 183 -37.48 13.21 -8.41
N PRO A 184 -37.85 14.32 -7.74
CA PRO A 184 -37.36 14.62 -6.39
C PRO A 184 -37.80 13.52 -5.42
N VAL A 185 -36.83 12.96 -4.68
CA VAL A 185 -37.09 12.09 -3.54
C VAL A 185 -37.48 13.00 -2.37
N GLU A 186 -38.75 12.94 -1.96
CA GLU A 186 -39.21 13.52 -0.71
C GLU A 186 -38.55 12.78 0.46
N ASN A 187 -37.73 13.48 1.23
CA ASN A 187 -37.15 12.96 2.46
C ASN A 187 -38.21 13.00 3.57
N PRO A 188 -38.45 11.90 4.31
CA PRO A 188 -39.34 11.92 5.45
C PRO A 188 -38.77 12.78 6.58
N VAL A 189 -39.66 13.60 7.16
CA VAL A 189 -39.45 14.44 8.33
C VAL A 189 -39.11 13.56 9.54
N PRO A 190 -38.03 13.82 10.30
CA PRO A 190 -37.78 13.13 11.55
C PRO A 190 -38.74 13.62 12.63
N GLU A 191 -39.58 12.72 13.12
CA GLU A 191 -40.44 12.95 14.28
C GLU A 191 -39.59 13.21 15.54
N SER A 192 -39.92 14.30 16.20
CA SER A 192 -39.39 14.79 17.46
C SER A 192 -39.87 13.90 18.61
N GLY A 193 -39.04 12.93 18.98
CA GLY A 193 -39.24 12.04 20.13
C GLY A 193 -38.79 12.69 21.45
N THR A 194 -39.74 12.70 22.38
CA THR A 194 -39.80 13.36 23.68
C THR A 194 -38.67 13.01 24.66
N GLU A 195 -38.08 14.06 25.22
CA GLU A 195 -37.16 14.06 26.36
C GLU A 195 -37.87 13.50 27.61
N THR A 196 -37.41 12.35 28.12
CA THR A 196 -37.82 11.84 29.43
C THR A 196 -36.60 11.77 30.33
N ALA A 197 -36.56 12.64 31.33
CA ALA A 197 -35.50 12.72 32.33
C ALA A 197 -35.46 11.47 33.22
N PRO A 198 -34.29 10.89 33.52
CA PRO A 198 -34.15 9.95 34.61
C PRO A 198 -33.85 10.67 35.92
N THR A 199 -34.77 10.47 36.86
CA THR A 199 -34.69 10.61 38.31
C THR A 199 -33.31 10.27 38.87
N GLN A 200 -32.72 11.24 39.59
CA GLN A 200 -31.56 11.03 40.46
C GLN A 200 -31.98 10.24 41.70
N SER A 201 -31.36 9.07 41.90
CA SER A 201 -31.34 8.37 43.20
C SER A 201 -30.04 8.67 43.94
N PRO A 202 -30.08 8.73 45.29
CA PRO A 202 -28.97 9.17 46.12
C PRO A 202 -27.85 8.12 46.24
N ALA A 203 -26.64 8.63 46.42
CA ALA A 203 -25.37 7.91 46.52
C ALA A 203 -25.32 6.92 47.71
N PRO A 204 -24.68 5.76 47.53
CA PRO A 204 -23.99 5.08 48.62
C PRO A 204 -22.54 5.56 48.71
N ASP A 205 -22.18 6.14 49.86
CA ASP A 205 -20.82 6.31 50.32
C ASP A 205 -20.09 4.97 50.27
N ASN A 206 -19.14 4.83 49.34
CA ASN A 206 -18.13 3.79 49.37
C ASN A 206 -16.79 4.46 49.12
N ASP A 207 -16.02 4.62 50.19
CA ASP A 207 -14.60 4.94 50.15
C ASP A 207 -13.85 3.90 49.32
N PRO A 208 -13.30 4.24 48.14
CA PRO A 208 -12.33 3.40 47.47
C PRO A 208 -10.94 3.79 47.97
N SER A 209 -10.30 2.85 48.68
CA SER A 209 -8.86 2.87 48.89
C SER A 209 -8.12 3.11 47.56
N PRO A 210 -7.00 3.86 47.56
CA PRO A 210 -6.23 4.11 46.35
C PRO A 210 -5.59 2.81 45.87
N ALA A 211 -6.28 2.09 44.98
CA ALA A 211 -5.68 1.03 44.21
C ALA A 211 -4.67 1.67 43.26
N THR A 212 -3.40 1.40 43.51
CA THR A 212 -2.26 1.73 42.67
C THR A 212 -2.51 1.22 41.27
N GLU A 213 -3.05 2.08 40.42
CA GLU A 213 -3.21 1.86 38.99
C GLU A 213 -1.82 1.67 38.40
N THR A 214 -1.42 0.41 38.27
CA THR A 214 -0.17 0.02 37.64
C THR A 214 -0.35 0.32 36.16
N GLN A 215 0.10 1.51 35.78
CA GLN A 215 0.12 2.01 34.42
C GLN A 215 0.94 1.03 33.57
N GLU A 216 0.25 0.08 32.94
CA GLU A 216 0.83 -0.94 32.08
C GLU A 216 1.53 -0.21 30.92
N ALA A 217 2.86 -0.18 30.98
CA ALA A 217 3.66 0.51 30.00
C ALA A 217 3.34 -0.06 28.61
N PRO A 218 3.06 0.80 27.61
CA PRO A 218 2.77 0.31 26.27
C PRO A 218 3.94 -0.55 25.79
N PRO A 219 3.66 -1.67 25.10
CA PRO A 219 4.68 -2.62 24.70
C PRO A 219 5.81 -1.90 23.92
N PRO A 220 7.09 -2.10 24.31
CA PRO A 220 8.21 -1.44 23.65
C PRO A 220 8.25 -1.87 22.19
N GLY A 221 8.13 -0.90 21.28
CA GLY A 221 8.23 -1.15 19.83
C GLY A 221 7.23 -0.37 18.97
N ILE A 222 6.14 0.15 19.54
CA ILE A 222 5.21 1.03 18.83
C ILE A 222 5.62 2.48 19.10
N ASN A 223 6.27 3.13 18.14
CA ASN A 223 6.57 4.55 18.21
C ASN A 223 5.28 5.36 17.99
N LEU A 224 4.49 5.50 19.07
CA LEU A 224 3.24 6.26 19.11
C LEU A 224 3.42 7.70 18.59
N GLU A 225 4.61 8.25 18.71
CA GLU A 225 4.91 9.59 18.24
C GLU A 225 5.03 9.69 16.72
N LEU A 226 5.49 8.63 16.05
CA LEU A 226 5.44 8.52 14.60
C LEU A 226 3.98 8.48 14.10
N ILE A 227 3.12 7.72 14.78
CA ILE A 227 1.69 7.62 14.45
C ILE A 227 1.01 8.97 14.65
N ARG A 228 1.26 9.64 15.78
CA ARG A 228 0.73 10.99 16.07
C ARG A 228 1.21 12.02 15.06
N ARG A 229 2.49 11.98 14.67
CA ARG A 229 3.06 12.88 13.65
C ARG A 229 2.43 12.65 12.28
N PHE A 230 2.22 11.39 11.90
CA PHE A 230 1.51 11.04 10.66
C PHE A 230 0.06 11.55 10.67
N MET A 231 -0.67 11.35 11.77
CA MET A 231 -2.04 11.86 11.92
C MET A 231 -2.11 13.39 11.88
N ARG A 232 -1.11 14.09 12.44
CA ARG A 232 -1.00 15.56 12.39
C ARG A 232 -0.76 16.05 10.95
N TRP A 233 0.20 15.46 10.25
CA TRP A 233 0.48 15.75 8.84
C TRP A 233 -0.76 15.55 7.95
N ARG A 234 -1.52 14.48 8.17
CA ARG A 234 -2.78 14.22 7.44
C ARG A 234 -3.84 15.29 7.71
N LYS A 235 -3.93 15.79 8.94
CA LYS A 235 -4.90 16.84 9.34
C LYS A 235 -4.56 18.19 8.69
N GLU A 236 -3.28 18.50 8.54
CA GLU A 236 -2.81 19.73 7.88
C GLU A 236 -3.10 19.72 6.36
N ARG A 237 -2.90 18.58 5.68
CA ARG A 237 -3.25 18.43 4.25
C ARG A 237 -4.74 18.63 3.94
N LYS A 238 -5.64 18.22 4.84
CA LYS A 238 -7.09 18.45 4.67
C LYS A 238 -7.48 19.94 4.75
N LYS A 239 -6.68 20.79 5.39
CA LYS A 239 -6.98 22.23 5.51
C LYS A 239 -6.57 23.05 4.28
N GLY A 240 -5.72 22.52 3.40
CA GLY A 240 -5.14 23.26 2.27
C GLY A 240 -5.83 23.09 0.90
N HIS A 241 -7.05 22.55 0.83
CA HIS A 241 -7.76 22.31 -0.44
C HIS A 241 -9.13 22.98 -0.53
N GLY A 242 -9.38 24.01 0.28
CA GLY A 242 -10.68 24.70 0.38
C GLY A 242 -10.68 26.18 0.00
N SER A 243 -9.72 26.66 -0.79
CA SER A 243 -9.71 28.06 -1.23
C SER A 243 -8.99 28.19 -2.58
N GLY A 244 -9.79 28.22 -3.64
CA GLY A 244 -9.40 28.46 -5.03
C GLY A 244 -10.64 28.43 -5.89
#